data_AF-A0A7J6T9Q0-F1
#
_entry.id   AF-A0A7J6T9Q0-F1
#
_cell.length_a   1.000
_cell.length_b   1.000
_cell.length_c   1.000
_cell.angle_alpha   90.00
_cell.angle_beta   90.00
_cell.angle_gamma   90.00
#
_symmetry.space_group_name_H-M   'P 1'
#
loop_
_entity.id
_entity.type
_entity.pdbx_description
1 polymer ?
#
loop_
_entity_poly.entity_id
_entity_poly.type
_entity_poly.pdbx_seq_one_letter_code
_entity_poly.pdbx_strand_id
1 'polypeptide(L)'
;GLERCESLRKLDLTVNFIDIENLKDSITNLECNYNLEDLYLLGNPCMDWPKARKYVVARLPGLLQLDGTLVTPSERIQAKRDLPMLEKELEKSSDYSIKKKNYEREHGIKPHE
;
A
#
# COMPACT_ATOMS: atom_id res chain seq x y z
N GLY A 1 7.93 7.99 12.26
CA GLY A 1 6.66 8.77 12.32
C GLY A 1 5.63 8.15 13.23
N LEU A 2 5.24 6.89 13.00
CA LEU A 2 4.21 6.18 13.78
C LEU A 2 4.76 4.99 14.57
N GLU A 3 6.06 4.70 14.48
CA GLU A 3 6.68 3.56 15.16
C GLU A 3 6.54 3.55 16.70
N ARG A 4 6.14 4.67 17.32
CA ARG A 4 5.93 4.79 18.78
C ARG A 4 4.46 4.82 19.20
N CYS A 5 3.53 4.69 18.25
CA CYS A 5 2.10 4.74 18.49
C CYS A 5 1.51 3.33 18.64
N GLU A 6 2.02 2.56 19.60
CA GLU A 6 1.67 1.14 19.74
C GLU A 6 0.18 0.91 20.07
N SER A 7 -0.50 1.87 20.70
CA SER A 7 -1.93 1.80 21.01
C SER A 7 -2.86 2.16 19.84
N LEU A 8 -2.29 2.47 18.66
CA LEU A 8 -3.06 2.89 17.49
C LEU A 8 -3.89 1.72 16.94
N ARG A 9 -5.22 1.79 17.07
CA ARG A 9 -6.15 0.78 16.55
C ARG A 9 -6.75 1.11 15.20
N LYS A 10 -6.93 2.41 14.93
CA LYS A 10 -7.49 2.91 13.67
C LYS A 10 -6.59 4.01 13.12
N LEU A 11 -6.30 3.93 11.83
CA LEU A 11 -5.58 4.96 11.10
C LEU A 11 -6.33 5.30 9.82
N ASP A 12 -6.62 6.59 9.65
CA ASP A 12 -7.28 7.10 8.45
C ASP A 12 -6.27 7.93 7.64
N LEU A 13 -5.97 7.45 6.43
CA LEU A 13 -5.13 8.10 5.43
C LEU A 13 -5.93 8.33 4.14
N THR A 14 -7.26 8.42 4.22
CA THR A 14 -8.14 8.70 3.07
C THR A 14 -7.72 9.99 2.35
N VAL A 15 -7.67 9.96 1.01
CA VAL A 15 -7.30 11.07 0.12
C VAL A 15 -5.98 11.73 0.53
N ASN A 16 -4.96 10.90 0.78
CA ASN A 16 -3.58 11.34 0.97
C ASN A 16 -2.76 11.13 -0.32
N PHE A 17 -1.48 11.53 -0.27
CA PHE A 17 -0.55 11.49 -1.39
C PHE A 17 0.45 10.34 -1.27
N ILE A 18 -0.04 9.12 -1.02
CA ILE A 18 0.81 7.93 -1.03
C ILE A 18 0.86 7.38 -2.44
N ASP A 19 1.98 7.65 -3.13
CA ASP A 19 2.26 7.06 -4.43
C ASP A 19 2.62 5.57 -4.33
N ILE A 20 2.50 4.84 -5.45
CA ILE A 20 2.81 3.40 -5.50
C ILE A 20 4.28 3.13 -5.09
N GLU A 21 5.21 4.00 -5.49
CA GLU A 21 6.62 3.90 -5.07
C GLU A 21 6.84 4.05 -3.57
N ASN A 22 5.91 4.67 -2.84
CA ASN A 22 5.98 4.86 -1.41
C ASN A 22 5.14 3.86 -0.62
N LEU A 23 4.39 2.98 -1.28
CA LEU A 23 3.51 2.01 -0.61
C LEU A 23 4.31 1.06 0.30
N LYS A 24 5.42 0.51 -0.19
CA LYS A 24 6.26 -0.44 0.59
C LYS A 24 6.74 0.17 1.89
N ASP A 25 7.32 1.37 1.83
CA ASP A 25 7.86 2.07 3.00
C ASP A 25 6.73 2.49 3.94
N SER A 26 5.63 3.02 3.40
CA SER A 26 4.47 3.44 4.18
C SER A 26 3.89 2.29 5.00
N ILE A 27 3.71 1.11 4.39
CA ILE A 27 3.17 -0.07 5.07
C ILE A 27 4.18 -0.69 6.03
N THR A 28 5.47 -0.71 5.68
CA THR A 28 6.53 -1.23 6.57
C THR A 28 6.60 -0.42 7.87
N ASN A 29 6.41 0.90 7.80
CA ASN A 29 6.34 1.75 8.99
C ASN A 29 5.14 1.45 9.91
N LEU A 30 4.08 0.82 9.37
CA LEU A 30 2.90 0.42 10.14
C LEU A 30 3.01 -0.97 10.75
N GLU A 31 4.02 -1.77 10.39
CA GLU A 31 4.21 -3.12 10.96
C GLU A 31 4.50 -3.09 12.46
N CYS A 32 5.08 -1.99 12.96
CA CYS A 32 5.31 -1.77 14.39
C CYS A 32 4.00 -1.50 15.15
N ASN A 33 2.92 -1.11 14.48
CA ASN A 33 1.63 -0.83 15.10
C ASN A 33 0.80 -2.12 15.20
N TYR A 34 1.24 -3.05 16.06
CA TYR A 34 0.64 -4.39 16.20
C TYR A 34 -0.84 -4.40 16.62
N ASN A 35 -1.34 -3.30 17.23
CA ASN A 35 -2.75 -3.13 17.59
C ASN A 35 -3.60 -2.50 16.46
N LEU A 36 -3.02 -2.19 15.29
CA LEU A 36 -3.73 -1.59 14.17
C LEU A 36 -4.69 -2.61 13.55
N GLU A 37 -5.99 -2.32 13.67
CA GLU A 37 -7.08 -3.16 13.21
C GLU A 37 -7.80 -2.55 12.00
N ASP A 38 -7.93 -1.23 11.96
CA ASP A 38 -8.66 -0.50 10.92
C ASP A 38 -7.75 0.47 10.18
N LEU A 39 -7.64 0.31 8.86
CA LEU A 39 -6.86 1.20 7.99
C LEU A 39 -7.72 1.71 6.85
N TYR A 40 -7.60 3.00 6.55
CA TYR A 40 -8.23 3.62 5.39
C TYR A 40 -7.16 4.24 4.49
N LEU A 41 -7.10 3.79 3.24
CA LEU A 41 -6.19 4.24 2.18
C LEU A 41 -6.97 4.71 0.94
N LEU A 42 -8.29 4.73 0.98
CA LEU A 42 -9.15 5.14 -0.12
C LEU A 42 -8.70 6.50 -0.70
N GLY A 43 -8.57 6.58 -2.03
CA GLY A 43 -8.19 7.81 -2.71
C GLY A 43 -6.70 8.15 -2.69
N ASN A 44 -5.83 7.23 -2.24
CA ASN A 44 -4.39 7.33 -2.46
C ASN A 44 -3.99 6.76 -3.82
N PRO A 45 -3.04 7.37 -4.57
CA PRO A 45 -2.56 6.84 -5.84
C PRO A 45 -2.02 5.40 -5.78
N CYS A 46 -1.47 4.99 -4.63
CA CYS A 46 -1.02 3.60 -4.42
C CYS A 46 -2.14 2.56 -4.54
N MET A 47 -3.40 2.97 -4.33
CA MET A 47 -4.58 2.09 -4.45
C MET A 47 -5.03 1.87 -5.89
N ASP A 48 -4.47 2.62 -6.87
CA ASP A 48 -4.69 2.35 -8.30
C ASP A 48 -4.02 1.04 -8.74
N TRP A 49 -3.05 0.55 -7.97
CA TRP A 49 -2.47 -0.77 -8.19
C TRP A 49 -3.45 -1.87 -7.74
N PRO A 50 -3.93 -2.75 -8.64
CA PRO A 50 -5.01 -3.70 -8.30
C PRO A 50 -4.67 -4.69 -7.17
N LYS A 51 -3.38 -4.86 -6.85
CA LYS A 51 -2.89 -5.77 -5.82
C LYS A 51 -2.56 -5.05 -4.51
N ALA A 52 -2.79 -3.74 -4.41
CA ALA A 52 -2.50 -2.94 -3.22
C ALA A 52 -3.17 -3.51 -1.96
N ARG A 53 -4.48 -3.80 -2.01
CA ARG A 53 -5.20 -4.44 -0.89
C ARG A 53 -4.51 -5.71 -0.42
N LYS A 54 -4.22 -6.62 -1.36
CA LYS A 54 -3.61 -7.91 -1.04
C LYS A 54 -2.21 -7.74 -0.44
N TYR A 55 -1.44 -6.77 -0.93
CA TYR A 55 -0.14 -6.42 -0.40
C TYR A 55 -0.23 -5.88 1.04
N VAL A 56 -1.13 -4.92 1.28
CA VAL A 56 -1.38 -4.35 2.62
C VAL A 56 -1.78 -5.42 3.62
N VAL A 57 -2.74 -6.28 3.24
CA VAL A 57 -3.21 -7.40 4.08
C VAL A 57 -2.09 -8.41 4.36
N ALA A 58 -1.19 -8.64 3.41
CA ALA A 58 -0.07 -9.56 3.59
C ALA A 58 0.97 -9.03 4.60
N ARG A 59 1.24 -7.72 4.59
CA ARG A 59 2.22 -7.06 5.47
C ARG A 59 1.64 -6.73 6.85
N LEU A 60 0.33 -6.50 6.96
CA LEU A 60 -0.35 -6.18 8.22
C LEU A 60 -1.28 -7.32 8.67
N PRO A 61 -0.74 -8.42 9.24
CA PRO A 61 -1.53 -9.59 9.62
C PRO A 61 -2.52 -9.33 10.77
N GLY A 62 -2.37 -8.25 11.53
CA GLY A 62 -3.32 -7.82 12.56
C GLY A 62 -4.53 -7.04 12.03
N LEU A 63 -4.49 -6.58 10.77
CA LEU A 63 -5.51 -5.70 10.20
C LEU A 63 -6.84 -6.44 10.02
N LEU A 64 -7.91 -5.99 10.66
CA LEU A 64 -9.26 -6.55 10.58
C LEU A 64 -10.06 -5.95 9.41
N GLN A 65 -9.83 -4.69 9.08
CA GLN A 65 -10.56 -3.97 8.04
C GLN A 65 -9.65 -3.04 7.24
N LEU A 66 -9.85 -3.03 5.91
CA LEU A 66 -9.23 -2.07 5.01
C LEU A 66 -10.32 -1.39 4.17
N ASP A 67 -10.38 -0.06 4.22
CA ASP A 67 -11.34 0.77 3.48
C ASP A 67 -12.80 0.35 3.66
N GLY A 68 -13.21 0.14 4.92
CA GLY A 68 -14.57 -0.32 5.22
C GLY A 68 -14.83 -1.81 4.97
N THR A 69 -13.88 -2.55 4.38
CA THR A 69 -14.07 -3.94 3.97
C THR A 69 -13.28 -4.91 4.86
N LEU A 70 -13.99 -5.84 5.49
CA LEU A 70 -13.41 -6.85 6.39
C LEU A 70 -12.37 -7.73 5.67
N VAL A 71 -11.28 -8.01 6.38
CA VAL A 71 -10.23 -8.93 5.94
C VAL A 71 -10.56 -10.32 6.45
N THR A 72 -10.85 -11.24 5.52
CA THR A 72 -11.19 -12.62 5.90
C THR A 72 -9.94 -13.43 6.25
N PRO A 73 -10.04 -14.49 7.09
CA PRO A 73 -8.91 -15.37 7.35
C PRO A 73 -8.32 -15.99 6.08
N SER A 74 -9.17 -16.41 5.14
CA SER A 74 -8.77 -16.98 3.85
C SER A 74 -8.00 -15.97 2.98
N GLU A 75 -8.49 -14.72 2.91
CA GLU A 75 -7.80 -13.63 2.22
C GLU A 75 -6.40 -13.40 2.83
N ARG A 76 -6.29 -13.39 4.17
CA ARG A 76 -5.01 -13.19 4.86
C ARG A 76 -4.02 -14.30 4.55
N ILE A 77 -4.46 -15.57 4.58
CA ILE A 77 -3.61 -16.71 4.25
C ILE A 77 -3.11 -16.61 2.80
N GLN A 78 -4.02 -16.29 1.87
CA GLN A 78 -3.70 -16.16 0.46
C GLN A 78 -2.75 -14.98 0.19
N ALA A 79 -2.99 -13.84 0.83
CA ALA A 79 -2.15 -12.66 0.75
C ALA A 79 -0.73 -12.95 1.25
N LYS A 80 -0.60 -13.59 2.41
CA LYS A 80 0.70 -13.97 2.98
C LYS A 80 1.47 -14.93 2.08
N ARG A 81 0.79 -15.91 1.46
CA ARG A 81 1.43 -16.86 0.52
C ARG A 81 1.99 -16.14 -0.71
N ASP A 82 1.27 -15.14 -1.21
CA ASP A 82 1.63 -14.47 -2.45
C ASP A 82 2.58 -13.29 -2.25
N LEU A 83 2.90 -12.93 -1.00
CA LEU A 83 3.74 -11.79 -0.66
C LEU A 83 5.06 -11.71 -1.46
N PRO A 84 5.84 -12.80 -1.64
CA PRO A 84 7.08 -12.72 -2.42
C PRO A 84 6.87 -12.35 -3.90
N MET A 85 5.72 -12.73 -4.47
CA MET A 85 5.35 -12.34 -5.83
C MET A 85 4.87 -10.88 -5.88
N LEU A 86 4.09 -10.47 -4.88
CA LEU A 86 3.58 -9.10 -4.76
C LEU A 86 4.71 -8.09 -4.61
N GLU A 87 5.75 -8.40 -3.83
CA GLU A 87 6.93 -7.53 -3.66
C GLU A 87 7.66 -7.29 -4.98
N LYS A 88 7.93 -8.36 -5.74
CA LYS A 88 8.58 -8.26 -7.06
C LYS A 88 7.77 -7.45 -8.06
N GLU A 89 6.46 -7.55 -8.01
CA GLU A 89 5.59 -6.80 -8.90
C GLU A 89 5.43 -5.33 -8.49
N LEU A 90 5.37 -5.07 -7.18
CA LEU A 90 5.38 -3.73 -6.63
C LEU A 90 6.64 -3.00 -7.06
N GLU A 91 7.82 -3.62 -6.91
CA GLU A 91 9.10 -3.04 -7.34
C GLU A 91 9.09 -2.64 -8.82
N LYS A 92 8.64 -3.53 -9.71
CA LYS A 92 8.51 -3.20 -11.15
C LYS A 92 7.55 -2.06 -11.42
N SER A 93 6.42 -2.02 -10.71
CA SER A 93 5.38 -1.00 -10.90
C SER A 93 5.84 0.37 -10.38
N SER A 94 6.56 0.38 -9.26
CA SER A 94 7.22 1.56 -8.69
C SER A 94 8.30 2.10 -9.63
N ASP A 95 9.16 1.25 -10.18
CA ASP A 95 10.19 1.65 -11.15
C ASP A 95 9.57 2.28 -12.40
N TYR A 96 8.47 1.70 -12.90
CA TYR A 96 7.72 2.26 -14.02
C TYR A 96 7.12 3.63 -13.69
N SER A 97 6.48 3.76 -12.51
CA SER A 97 5.92 5.03 -12.01
C SER A 97 6.99 6.13 -11.97
N ILE A 98 8.15 5.84 -11.38
CA ILE A 98 9.27 6.78 -11.26
C ILE A 98 9.80 7.20 -12.64
N LYS A 99 10.04 6.24 -13.54
CA LYS A 99 10.52 6.52 -14.90
C LYS A 99 9.55 7.40 -15.67
N LYS A 100 8.25 7.11 -15.58
CA LYS A 100 7.19 7.88 -16.22
C LYS A 100 7.15 9.32 -15.69
N LYS A 101 7.17 9.51 -14.36
CA LYS A 101 7.21 10.85 -13.73
C LYS A 101 8.46 11.64 -14.14
N ASN A 102 9.63 10.99 -14.22
CA ASN A 102 10.85 11.64 -14.67
C ASN A 102 10.77 12.06 -16.14
N TYR A 103 10.27 11.17 -17.01
CA TYR A 103 10.06 11.48 -18.42
C TYR A 103 9.10 12.68 -18.59
N GLU A 104 7.97 12.68 -17.89
CA GLU A 104 6.97 13.76 -17.94
C GLU A 104 7.52 15.10 -17.45
N ARG A 105 8.38 15.09 -16.43
CA ARG A 105 9.07 16.29 -15.92
C ARG A 105 10.10 16.84 -16.91
N GLU A 106 10.84 15.95 -17.58
CA GLU A 106 11.89 16.33 -18.54
C GLU A 106 11.32 16.81 -19.89
N HIS A 107 10.23 16.20 -20.36
CA HIS A 107 9.72 16.41 -21.71
C HIS A 107 8.43 17.24 -21.76
N GLY A 108 7.82 17.56 -20.61
CA GLY A 108 6.63 18.40 -20.53
C GLY A 108 5.45 17.80 -21.29
N ILE A 109 4.74 16.85 -20.65
CA ILE A 109 3.55 16.13 -21.15
C ILE A 109 3.89 14.99 -22.13
N LYS A 110 3.16 13.87 -21.98
CA LYS A 110 3.44 12.51 -22.50
C LYS A 110 3.51 12.40 -24.04
N PRO A 111 4.21 11.37 -24.57
CA PRO A 111 3.89 10.83 -25.88
C PRO A 111 2.50 10.20 -25.80
N HIS A 112 1.59 10.63 -26.67
CA HIS A 112 0.35 9.91 -26.89
C HIS A 112 0.67 8.49 -27.40
N GLU A 113 0.03 7.47 -26.80
CA GLU A 113 -0.16 6.15 -27.43
C GLU A 113 -1.00 6.28 -28.71
#